data_AF-A0A813F3K2-F1
#
_entry.id   AF-A0A813F3K2-F1
#
_cell.length_a   1.000
_cell.length_b   1.000
_cell.length_c   1.000
_cell.angle_alpha   90.00
_cell.angle_beta   90.00
_cell.angle_gamma   90.00
#
_symmetry.space_group_name_H-M   'P 1'
#
loop_
_entity.id
_entity.type
_entity.pdbx_description
1 polymer ?
#
loop_
_entity_poly.entity_id
_entity_poly.type
_entity_poly.pdbx_seq_one_letter_code
_entity_poly.pdbx_strand_id
1 'polypeptide(L)'
;MATELKREHISAADEINNNMAAQPCLHKELKRGMCRLSSMVNHKVFPWVLVLRGNELDDQDPNHLVELHGVPEHVILKYWQDEKASEHVVSFLPLALGLVIFFALMMVGHENPATVQSIEKSIAYDITENANFAFVLPYYIGHKNYQDVNSYADFYSWMNVGFSAIYFQQNNTLSEGSALPSFPLQPKQKKMFLNHNRKIGNVKLSQELIGSHPCVNEQMASAYDLQCSDA
;
A
#
# COMPACT_ATOMS: atom_id res chain seq x y z
N MET A 1 3.86 22.62 -7.67
CA MET A 1 4.59 23.89 -7.58
C MET A 1 6.11 23.75 -7.72
N ALA A 2 6.64 22.59 -8.16
CA ALA A 2 8.08 22.35 -8.34
C ALA A 2 8.49 22.13 -9.81
N THR A 3 7.54 22.28 -10.75
CA THR A 3 7.74 21.97 -12.18
C THR A 3 8.00 23.21 -13.06
N GLU A 4 7.78 24.43 -12.55
CA GLU A 4 7.93 25.67 -13.33
C GLU A 4 9.36 26.25 -13.32
N LEU A 5 10.18 25.95 -12.31
CA LEU A 5 11.55 26.49 -12.22
C LEU A 5 12.58 25.80 -13.14
N LYS A 6 12.23 24.67 -13.77
CA LYS A 6 13.17 23.92 -14.62
C LYS A 6 13.24 24.43 -16.06
N ARG A 7 12.35 25.34 -16.47
CA ARG A 7 12.24 25.78 -17.87
C ARG A 7 13.07 27.01 -18.21
N GLU A 8 13.41 27.86 -17.24
CA GLU A 8 14.20 29.08 -17.51
C GLU A 8 15.72 28.85 -17.56
N HIS A 9 16.24 27.81 -16.90
CA HIS A 9 17.69 27.55 -16.89
C HIS A 9 18.26 26.89 -18.15
N ILE A 10 17.42 26.39 -19.06
CA ILE A 10 17.88 25.75 -20.31
C ILE A 10 18.18 26.81 -21.39
N SER A 11 17.56 28.00 -21.33
CA SER A 11 17.71 29.00 -22.40
C SER A 11 19.00 29.84 -22.31
N ALA A 12 19.69 29.87 -21.16
CA ALA A 12 20.89 30.71 -20.99
C ALA A 12 22.21 29.96 -21.20
N ALA A 13 22.20 28.62 -21.25
CA ALA A 13 23.41 27.82 -21.42
C ALA A 13 23.86 27.70 -22.90
N ASP A 14 22.95 27.89 -23.85
CA ASP A 14 23.25 27.74 -25.29
C ASP A 14 23.89 29.00 -25.92
N GLU A 15 23.88 30.15 -25.25
CA GLU A 15 24.38 31.40 -25.84
C GLU A 15 25.86 31.70 -25.52
N ILE A 16 26.48 31.00 -24.57
CA ILE A 16 27.90 31.21 -24.21
C ILE A 16 28.85 30.38 -25.09
N ASN A 17 28.37 29.34 -25.77
CA ASN A 17 29.21 28.41 -26.53
C ASN A 17 29.63 28.88 -27.95
N ASN A 18 29.19 30.06 -28.39
CA ASN A 18 29.43 30.54 -29.76
C ASN A 18 30.54 31.59 -29.91
N ASN A 19 31.23 31.99 -28.83
CA ASN A 19 32.19 33.12 -28.89
C ASN A 19 33.66 32.80 -28.57
N MET A 20 34.06 31.53 -28.39
CA MET A 20 35.49 31.16 -28.45
C MET A 20 35.89 30.88 -29.89
N ALA A 21 36.10 31.99 -30.59
CA ALA A 21 36.71 32.10 -31.89
C ALA A 21 37.92 31.16 -32.02
N ALA A 22 37.86 30.39 -33.11
CA ALA A 22 38.97 29.74 -33.80
C ALA A 22 40.32 30.44 -33.57
N GLN A 23 41.18 29.80 -32.80
CA GLN A 23 42.61 30.09 -32.80
C GLN A 23 43.16 29.73 -34.21
N PRO A 24 43.73 30.70 -34.95
CA PRO A 24 44.24 30.44 -36.29
C PRO A 24 45.42 29.48 -36.20
N CYS A 25 45.40 28.47 -37.06
CA CYS A 25 46.45 27.49 -37.26
C CYS A 25 47.83 28.15 -37.13
N LEU A 26 48.58 27.73 -36.12
CA LEU A 26 49.89 28.26 -35.80
C LEU A 26 50.79 28.20 -37.04
N HIS A 27 51.23 29.38 -37.45
CA HIS A 27 52.10 29.68 -38.57
C HIS A 27 53.39 28.83 -38.54
N LYS A 28 53.47 27.69 -39.27
CA LYS A 28 54.76 27.26 -39.87
C LYS A 28 54.79 26.14 -40.92
N GLU A 29 53.73 25.38 -41.17
CA GLU A 29 53.77 24.32 -42.19
C GLU A 29 52.91 24.68 -43.41
N LEU A 30 53.28 25.79 -44.05
CA LEU A 30 52.62 26.29 -45.26
C LEU A 30 53.48 25.95 -46.48
N LYS A 31 53.54 24.65 -46.83
CA LYS A 31 53.97 24.20 -48.17
C LYS A 31 53.62 22.73 -48.44
N ARG A 32 52.32 22.48 -48.65
CA ARG A 32 51.69 21.56 -49.65
C ARG A 32 50.48 20.83 -49.05
N GLY A 33 49.29 21.32 -49.43
CA GLY A 33 48.12 20.49 -49.73
C GLY A 33 47.35 19.88 -48.56
N MET A 34 46.07 20.29 -48.43
CA MET A 34 45.01 19.69 -47.61
C MET A 34 45.04 19.97 -46.10
N CYS A 35 44.76 21.21 -45.70
CA CYS A 35 43.95 21.42 -44.50
C CYS A 35 42.51 21.03 -44.82
N ARG A 36 42.16 19.74 -44.71
CA ARG A 36 40.77 19.42 -44.36
C ARG A 36 40.59 20.00 -42.96
N LEU A 37 39.71 20.98 -42.81
CA LEU A 37 39.20 21.41 -41.51
C LEU A 37 38.53 20.19 -40.87
N SER A 38 39.30 19.35 -40.18
CA SER A 38 38.74 18.37 -39.27
C SER A 38 37.99 19.17 -38.22
N SER A 39 36.67 19.05 -38.22
CA SER A 39 35.82 19.67 -37.23
C SER A 39 36.26 19.23 -35.84
N MET A 40 36.69 20.16 -35.01
CA MET A 40 36.87 19.91 -33.59
C MET A 40 35.50 19.78 -32.94
N VAL A 41 35.40 18.89 -31.96
CA VAL A 41 34.21 18.62 -31.17
C VAL A 41 34.61 18.51 -29.70
N ASN A 42 33.69 18.79 -28.78
CA ASN A 42 33.97 18.63 -27.35
C ASN A 42 34.15 17.16 -27.00
N HIS A 43 35.13 16.86 -26.15
CA HIS A 43 35.31 15.53 -25.60
C HIS A 43 34.10 15.13 -24.76
N LYS A 44 33.68 13.86 -24.82
CA LYS A 44 32.43 13.42 -24.18
C LYS A 44 32.51 13.46 -22.65
N VAL A 45 33.67 13.12 -22.09
CA VAL A 45 33.91 13.10 -20.63
C VAL A 45 34.39 14.45 -20.12
N PHE A 46 35.12 15.20 -20.95
CA PHE A 46 35.76 16.47 -20.59
C PHE A 46 35.23 17.56 -21.52
N PRO A 47 34.00 18.07 -21.30
CA PRO A 47 33.30 18.91 -22.26
C PRO A 47 34.00 20.25 -22.58
N TRP A 48 35.00 20.65 -21.78
CA TRP A 48 35.82 21.84 -22.00
C TRP A 48 37.07 21.59 -22.87
N VAL A 49 37.38 20.32 -23.21
CA VAL A 49 38.51 19.95 -24.06
C VAL A 49 38.00 19.71 -25.48
N LEU A 50 38.61 20.37 -26.46
CA LEU A 50 38.33 20.16 -27.88
C LEU A 50 39.20 19.04 -28.43
N VAL A 51 38.58 18.02 -29.01
CA VAL A 51 39.25 16.89 -29.66
C VAL A 51 38.87 16.80 -31.13
N LEU A 52 39.70 16.12 -31.91
CA LEU A 52 39.40 15.82 -33.31
C LEU A 52 38.21 14.86 -33.37
N ARG A 53 37.27 15.12 -34.30
CA ARG A 53 36.15 14.22 -34.56
C ARG A 53 36.65 12.79 -34.81
N GLY A 54 36.10 11.82 -34.09
CA GLY A 54 36.54 10.42 -34.05
C GLY A 54 37.31 10.03 -32.78
N ASN A 55 37.82 11.00 -32.03
CA ASN A 55 38.54 10.79 -30.76
C ASN A 55 37.73 11.27 -29.54
N GLU A 56 36.40 11.36 -29.64
CA GLU A 56 35.55 11.88 -28.55
C GLU A 56 35.46 10.97 -27.32
N LEU A 57 35.91 9.72 -27.48
CA LEU A 57 35.85 8.64 -26.50
C LEU A 57 37.24 8.12 -26.12
N ASP A 58 38.30 8.79 -26.57
CA ASP A 58 39.66 8.36 -26.29
C ASP A 58 39.94 8.46 -24.79
N ASP A 59 40.44 7.39 -24.19
CA ASP A 59 40.67 7.33 -22.75
C ASP A 59 41.96 8.10 -22.43
N GLN A 60 41.78 9.31 -21.96
CA GLN A 60 42.87 10.24 -21.67
C GLN A 60 43.06 10.31 -20.16
N ASP A 61 44.31 10.24 -19.71
CA ASP A 61 44.63 10.41 -18.28
C ASP A 61 44.13 11.78 -17.81
N PRO A 62 43.17 11.83 -16.86
CA PRO A 62 42.60 13.08 -16.37
C PRO A 62 43.67 14.03 -15.82
N ASN A 63 44.71 13.48 -15.18
CA ASN A 63 45.76 14.29 -14.57
C ASN A 63 46.57 15.03 -15.65
N HIS A 64 46.91 14.33 -16.73
CA HIS A 64 47.62 14.92 -17.85
C HIS A 64 46.81 16.02 -18.54
N LEU A 65 45.50 15.80 -18.72
CA LEU A 65 44.61 16.81 -19.29
C LEU A 65 44.47 18.06 -18.41
N VAL A 66 44.39 17.87 -17.09
CA VAL A 66 44.31 18.98 -16.13
C VAL A 66 45.62 19.77 -16.10
N GLU A 67 46.77 19.10 -16.14
CA GLU A 67 48.08 19.75 -16.18
C GLU A 67 48.28 20.54 -17.49
N LEU A 68 47.81 20.00 -18.61
CA LEU A 68 47.99 20.59 -19.94
C LEU A 68 47.01 21.74 -20.24
N HIS A 69 45.73 21.56 -19.93
CA HIS A 69 44.67 22.49 -20.32
C HIS A 69 44.07 23.29 -19.16
N GLY A 70 44.29 22.85 -17.92
CA GLY A 70 43.55 23.35 -16.77
C GLY A 70 42.07 22.97 -16.80
N VAL A 71 41.35 23.32 -15.73
CA VAL A 71 39.89 23.18 -15.66
C VAL A 71 39.28 24.57 -15.52
N PRO A 72 38.34 24.96 -16.38
CA PRO A 72 37.71 26.27 -16.26
C PRO A 72 36.82 26.34 -15.01
N GLU A 73 36.84 27.49 -14.35
CA GLU A 73 36.15 27.73 -13.06
C GLU A 73 34.66 27.36 -13.09
N HIS A 74 33.96 27.67 -14.18
CA HIS A 74 32.52 27.40 -14.30
C HIS A 74 32.18 25.91 -14.26
N VAL A 75 33.07 25.02 -14.74
CA VAL A 75 32.87 23.57 -14.66
C VAL A 75 32.99 23.09 -13.23
N ILE A 76 33.99 23.59 -12.50
CA ILE A 76 34.20 23.25 -11.09
C ILE A 76 33.01 23.73 -10.25
N LEU A 77 32.57 24.97 -10.46
CA LEU A 77 31.44 25.53 -9.73
C LEU A 77 30.15 24.76 -9.99
N LYS A 78 29.90 24.36 -11.25
CA LYS A 78 28.74 23.54 -11.60
C LYS A 78 28.80 22.18 -10.91
N TYR A 79 29.94 21.49 -11.01
CA TYR A 79 30.13 20.19 -10.35
C TYR A 79 29.94 20.29 -8.83
N TRP A 80 30.49 21.33 -8.20
CA TRP A 80 30.31 21.59 -6.78
C TRP A 80 28.85 21.81 -6.38
N GLN A 81 28.08 22.55 -7.20
CA GLN A 81 26.65 22.76 -6.97
C GLN A 81 25.86 21.46 -7.10
N ASP A 82 26.19 20.63 -8.10
CA ASP A 82 25.57 19.32 -8.32
C ASP A 82 25.88 18.35 -7.16
N GLU A 83 27.11 18.35 -6.65
CA GLU A 83 27.53 17.53 -5.50
C GLU A 83 26.75 17.96 -4.24
N LYS A 84 26.72 19.26 -3.95
CA LYS A 84 25.97 19.81 -2.81
C LYS A 84 24.47 19.48 -2.89
N ALA A 85 23.88 19.52 -4.08
CA ALA A 85 22.48 19.13 -4.28
C ALA A 85 22.24 17.65 -3.98
N SER A 86 23.21 16.79 -4.32
CA SER A 86 23.16 15.34 -4.09
C SER A 86 23.34 14.97 -2.61
N GLU A 87 24.19 15.70 -1.88
CA GLU A 87 24.37 15.52 -0.43
C GLU A 87 23.07 15.67 0.36
N HIS A 88 22.22 16.63 -0.01
CA HIS A 88 20.94 16.86 0.66
C HIS A 88 19.99 15.65 0.56
N VAL A 89 20.02 14.91 -0.55
CA VAL A 89 19.19 13.72 -0.75
C VAL A 89 19.69 12.57 0.12
N VAL A 90 21.00 12.37 0.17
CA VAL A 90 21.62 11.30 0.97
C VAL A 90 21.47 11.57 2.47
N SER A 91 21.51 12.84 2.89
CA SER A 91 21.35 13.25 4.28
C SER A 91 19.95 12.93 4.85
N PHE A 92 18.91 12.97 4.02
CA PHE A 92 17.54 12.66 4.45
C PHE A 92 17.25 11.16 4.58
N LEU A 93 17.98 10.32 3.85
CA LEU A 93 17.76 8.87 3.81
C LEU A 93 17.79 8.17 5.18
N PRO A 94 18.78 8.39 6.07
CA PRO A 94 18.79 7.76 7.39
C PRO A 94 17.60 8.20 8.27
N LEU A 95 17.16 9.46 8.14
CA LEU A 95 16.00 9.97 8.86
C LEU A 95 14.71 9.28 8.39
N ALA A 96 14.52 9.16 7.07
CA ALA A 96 13.38 8.47 6.50
C ALA A 96 13.36 6.98 6.90
N LEU A 97 14.51 6.30 6.84
CA LEU A 97 14.64 4.90 7.27
C LEU A 97 14.33 4.75 8.77
N GLY A 98 14.85 5.66 9.60
CA GLY A 98 14.57 5.70 11.03
C GLY A 98 13.07 5.87 11.32
N LEU A 99 12.38 6.73 10.57
CA LEU A 99 10.94 6.93 10.69
C LEU A 99 10.15 5.66 10.31
N VAL A 100 10.54 4.97 9.25
CA VAL A 100 9.92 3.69 8.85
C VAL A 100 10.11 2.62 9.91
N ILE A 101 11.33 2.48 10.45
CA ILE A 101 11.61 1.52 11.53
C ILE A 101 10.82 1.87 12.79
N PHE A 102 10.80 3.14 13.18
CA PHE A 102 10.04 3.60 14.34
C PHE A 102 8.54 3.33 14.18
N PHE A 103 7.97 3.63 13.01
CA PHE A 103 6.58 3.32 12.70
C PHE A 103 6.30 1.82 12.75
N ALA A 104 7.18 0.98 12.19
CA ALA A 104 7.03 -0.46 12.25
C ALA A 104 7.04 -0.98 13.70
N LEU A 105 7.96 -0.48 14.53
CA LEU A 105 8.01 -0.82 15.96
C LEU A 105 6.77 -0.34 16.72
N MET A 106 6.25 0.86 16.40
CA MET A 106 5.01 1.35 16.97
C MET A 106 3.83 0.45 16.62
N MET A 107 3.71 0.04 15.35
CA MET A 107 2.65 -0.86 14.90
C MET A 107 2.72 -2.22 15.62
N VAL A 108 3.90 -2.83 15.68
CA VAL A 108 4.11 -4.11 16.37
C VAL A 108 3.89 -3.98 17.88
N GLY A 109 4.22 -2.84 18.48
CA GLY A 109 4.03 -2.61 19.92
C GLY A 109 2.58 -2.27 20.31
N HIS A 110 1.84 -1.60 19.42
CA HIS A 110 0.46 -1.19 19.67
C HIS A 110 -0.54 -2.32 19.38
N GLU A 111 -0.28 -3.12 18.35
CA GLU A 111 -1.14 -4.22 17.99
C GLU A 111 -0.65 -5.52 18.64
N ASN A 112 -1.54 -6.24 19.32
CA ASN A 112 -1.31 -7.63 19.69
C ASN A 112 -2.12 -8.54 18.74
N PRO A 113 -1.64 -8.72 17.50
CA PRO A 113 -2.41 -9.40 16.46
C PRO A 113 -2.72 -10.85 16.83
N ALA A 114 -1.83 -11.51 17.60
CA ALA A 114 -2.05 -12.88 18.06
C ALA A 114 -3.26 -12.97 19.00
N THR A 115 -3.38 -12.05 19.96
CA THR A 115 -4.53 -12.02 20.87
C THR A 115 -5.81 -11.64 20.14
N VAL A 116 -5.78 -10.64 19.26
CA VAL A 116 -6.95 -10.23 18.47
C VAL A 116 -7.45 -11.39 17.61
N GLN A 117 -6.55 -12.02 16.84
CA GLN A 117 -6.90 -13.16 16.01
C GLN A 117 -7.46 -14.33 16.84
N SER A 118 -6.88 -14.60 18.01
CA SER A 118 -7.38 -15.67 18.89
C SER A 118 -8.80 -15.38 19.38
N ILE A 119 -9.11 -14.12 19.71
CA ILE A 119 -10.45 -13.70 20.14
C ILE A 119 -11.44 -13.76 18.97
N GLU A 120 -11.05 -13.27 17.78
CA GLU A 120 -11.91 -13.34 16.59
C GLU A 120 -12.24 -14.78 16.21
N LYS A 121 -11.22 -15.66 16.21
CA LYS A 121 -11.43 -17.08 15.92
C LYS A 121 -12.30 -17.76 16.98
N SER A 122 -12.16 -17.43 18.25
CA SER A 122 -12.99 -18.04 19.30
C SER A 122 -14.45 -17.58 19.21
N ILE A 123 -14.70 -16.29 18.93
CA ILE A 123 -16.05 -15.77 18.70
C ILE A 123 -16.67 -16.39 17.45
N ALA A 124 -15.90 -16.45 16.36
CA ALA A 124 -16.37 -17.06 15.11
C ALA A 124 -16.73 -18.52 15.31
N TYR A 125 -15.85 -19.29 15.96
CA TYR A 125 -16.05 -20.70 16.28
C TYR A 125 -17.29 -20.91 17.17
N ASP A 126 -17.49 -20.08 18.19
CA ASP A 126 -18.65 -20.19 19.07
C ASP A 126 -19.97 -19.94 18.32
N ILE A 127 -19.98 -18.94 17.42
CA ILE A 127 -21.16 -18.65 16.60
C ILE A 127 -21.40 -19.76 15.55
N THR A 128 -20.34 -20.31 14.94
CA THR A 128 -20.48 -21.34 13.90
C THR A 128 -20.88 -22.70 14.47
N GLU A 129 -20.28 -23.10 15.60
CA GLU A 129 -20.41 -24.46 16.13
C GLU A 129 -21.41 -24.57 17.28
N ASN A 130 -21.58 -23.54 18.11
CA ASN A 130 -22.44 -23.62 19.31
C ASN A 130 -23.81 -22.96 19.13
N ALA A 131 -23.98 -22.02 18.20
CA ALA A 131 -25.26 -21.37 17.93
C ALA A 131 -26.19 -22.22 17.03
N ASN A 132 -26.47 -23.46 17.43
CA ASN A 132 -27.31 -24.39 16.67
C ASN A 132 -28.80 -24.19 16.98
N PHE A 133 -29.66 -24.46 15.99
CA PHE A 133 -31.10 -24.18 16.12
C PHE A 133 -32.03 -25.33 15.69
N ALA A 134 -31.49 -26.42 15.15
CA ALA A 134 -32.31 -27.58 14.80
C ALA A 134 -32.42 -28.55 15.98
N PHE A 135 -33.61 -28.66 16.55
CA PHE A 135 -33.96 -29.79 17.42
C PHE A 135 -34.79 -30.78 16.62
N VAL A 136 -34.21 -31.93 16.29
CA VAL A 136 -34.98 -33.06 15.77
C VAL A 136 -35.53 -33.79 16.99
N LEU A 137 -36.85 -33.73 17.18
CA LEU A 137 -37.61 -34.43 18.22
C LEU A 137 -37.06 -35.84 18.55
N PRO A 138 -37.11 -36.32 19.81
CA PRO A 138 -37.12 -35.62 21.11
C PRO A 138 -35.72 -35.55 21.75
N TYR A 139 -34.66 -36.05 21.09
CA TYR A 139 -33.33 -36.22 21.69
C TYR A 139 -32.15 -35.96 20.75
N TYR A 140 -32.38 -35.60 19.48
CA TYR A 140 -31.29 -35.37 18.53
C TYR A 140 -31.17 -33.88 18.22
N ILE A 141 -30.11 -33.25 18.73
CA ILE A 141 -29.73 -31.90 18.32
C ILE A 141 -29.19 -32.03 16.91
N GLY A 142 -29.93 -31.50 15.93
CA GLY A 142 -29.44 -31.37 14.57
C GLY A 142 -28.36 -30.30 14.53
N HIS A 143 -27.22 -30.61 13.94
CA HIS A 143 -26.13 -29.67 13.70
C HIS A 143 -26.49 -28.74 12.52
N LYS A 144 -27.50 -27.89 12.70
CA LYS A 144 -27.78 -26.77 11.78
C LYS A 144 -27.31 -25.47 12.41
N ASN A 145 -26.43 -24.78 11.70
CA ASN A 145 -25.85 -23.50 12.11
C ASN A 145 -26.40 -22.35 11.24
N TYR A 146 -25.91 -21.12 11.45
CA TYR A 146 -26.39 -19.96 10.67
C TYR A 146 -26.17 -20.09 9.16
N GLN A 147 -25.25 -20.96 8.72
CA GLN A 147 -24.97 -21.20 7.29
C GLN A 147 -26.06 -22.07 6.65
N ASP A 148 -26.80 -22.84 7.44
CA ASP A 148 -27.90 -23.71 7.00
C ASP A 148 -29.27 -23.02 7.00
N VAL A 149 -29.30 -21.69 7.19
CA VAL A 149 -30.52 -20.89 7.20
C VAL A 149 -31.01 -20.70 5.76
N ASN A 150 -32.04 -21.47 5.39
CA ASN A 150 -32.59 -21.48 4.03
C ASN A 150 -34.00 -20.86 3.93
N SER A 151 -34.61 -20.52 5.06
CA SER A 151 -35.96 -19.94 5.11
C SER A 151 -36.08 -18.87 6.19
N TYR A 152 -37.10 -18.02 6.10
CA TYR A 152 -37.42 -17.04 7.15
C TYR A 152 -37.67 -17.72 8.50
N ALA A 153 -38.34 -18.87 8.50
CA ALA A 153 -38.59 -19.64 9.72
C ALA A 153 -37.28 -20.14 10.35
N ASP A 154 -36.32 -20.60 9.53
CA ASP A 154 -35.00 -21.01 10.01
C ASP A 154 -34.24 -19.83 10.61
N PHE A 155 -34.31 -18.64 10.00
CA PHE A 155 -33.66 -17.44 10.53
C PHE A 155 -34.21 -17.07 11.92
N TYR A 156 -35.53 -17.01 12.08
CA TYR A 156 -36.14 -16.69 13.38
C TYR A 156 -35.86 -17.79 14.43
N SER A 157 -35.83 -19.05 14.01
CA SER A 157 -35.45 -20.16 14.88
C SER A 157 -34.00 -20.01 15.33
N TRP A 158 -33.07 -19.72 14.42
CA TRP A 158 -31.67 -19.47 14.75
C TRP A 158 -31.48 -18.26 15.67
N MET A 159 -32.17 -17.15 15.40
CA MET A 159 -32.11 -15.96 16.24
C MET A 159 -32.62 -16.22 17.66
N ASN A 160 -33.73 -16.95 17.79
CA ASN A 160 -34.38 -17.18 19.08
C ASN A 160 -33.75 -18.32 19.88
N VAL A 161 -33.27 -19.38 19.22
CA VAL A 161 -32.72 -20.57 19.88
C VAL A 161 -31.20 -20.54 19.89
N GLY A 162 -30.56 -20.41 18.73
CA GLY A 162 -29.11 -20.47 18.60
C GLY A 162 -28.42 -19.23 19.16
N PHE A 163 -28.65 -18.09 18.51
CA PHE A 163 -28.00 -16.82 18.89
C PHE A 163 -28.37 -16.36 20.31
N SER A 164 -29.65 -16.43 20.67
CA SER A 164 -30.09 -15.95 21.99
C SER A 164 -29.48 -16.76 23.14
N ALA A 165 -29.32 -18.09 22.96
CA ALA A 165 -28.76 -18.95 24.00
C ALA A 165 -27.29 -18.64 24.30
N ILE A 166 -26.50 -18.34 23.26
CA ILE A 166 -25.09 -17.97 23.43
C ILE A 166 -24.92 -16.52 23.91
N TYR A 167 -25.76 -15.58 23.45
CA TYR A 167 -25.60 -14.17 23.77
C TYR A 167 -26.20 -13.79 25.14
N PHE A 168 -27.35 -14.36 25.49
CA PHE A 168 -28.09 -14.09 26.72
C PHE A 168 -27.96 -15.22 27.75
N GLN A 169 -26.76 -15.75 27.93
CA GLN A 169 -26.46 -16.76 28.95
C GLN A 169 -26.96 -16.31 30.33
N GLN A 170 -27.80 -17.14 30.95
CA GLN A 170 -28.34 -16.90 32.28
C GLN A 170 -27.62 -17.72 33.35
N ASN A 171 -27.11 -18.89 32.97
CA ASN A 171 -26.47 -19.84 33.86
C ASN A 171 -25.07 -20.20 33.36
N ASN A 172 -24.17 -20.50 34.29
CA ASN A 172 -22.86 -21.04 33.97
C ASN A 172 -22.91 -22.56 34.00
N THR A 173 -22.44 -23.22 32.94
CA THR A 173 -22.14 -24.65 32.95
C THR A 173 -20.67 -24.82 33.32
N LEU A 174 -20.38 -25.57 34.38
CA LEU A 174 -19.00 -25.76 34.86
C LEU A 174 -18.17 -26.64 33.92
N SER A 175 -18.83 -27.51 33.15
CA SER A 175 -18.21 -28.36 32.14
C SER A 175 -19.27 -28.83 31.14
N GLU A 176 -18.92 -28.86 29.85
CA GLU A 176 -19.78 -29.46 28.81
C GLU A 176 -20.08 -30.92 29.17
N GLY A 177 -21.36 -31.29 29.17
CA GLY A 177 -21.81 -32.65 29.51
C GLY A 177 -21.78 -33.01 31.01
N SER A 178 -21.41 -32.10 31.91
CA SER A 178 -21.53 -32.36 33.35
C SER A 178 -22.98 -32.26 33.80
N ALA A 179 -23.48 -33.31 34.46
CA ALA A 179 -24.81 -33.35 35.08
C ALA A 179 -24.92 -32.48 36.35
N LEU A 180 -23.92 -31.63 36.60
CA LEU A 180 -23.91 -30.73 37.74
C LEU A 180 -24.95 -29.63 37.54
N PRO A 181 -25.61 -29.19 38.61
CA PRO A 181 -26.62 -28.13 38.52
C PRO A 181 -25.98 -26.85 37.98
N SER A 182 -26.64 -26.23 37.02
CA SER A 182 -26.23 -24.94 36.48
C SER A 182 -26.43 -23.85 37.53
N PHE A 183 -25.42 -23.02 37.76
CA PHE A 183 -25.52 -21.93 38.73
C PHE A 183 -25.94 -20.63 38.04
N PRO A 184 -26.83 -19.83 38.65
CA PRO A 184 -27.20 -18.54 38.09
C PRO A 184 -25.98 -17.62 38.02
N LEU A 185 -25.78 -16.98 36.87
CA LEU A 185 -24.66 -16.06 36.67
C LEU A 185 -24.82 -14.82 37.55
N GLN A 186 -23.72 -14.36 38.15
CA GLN A 186 -23.71 -13.06 38.81
C GLN A 186 -23.96 -11.93 37.79
N PRO A 187 -24.53 -10.78 38.19
CA PRO A 187 -24.77 -9.66 37.29
C PRO A 187 -23.54 -9.18 36.52
N LYS A 188 -22.33 -9.30 37.09
CA LYS A 188 -21.07 -8.99 36.43
C LYS A 188 -20.75 -9.99 35.31
N GLN A 189 -21.01 -11.27 35.53
CA GLN A 189 -20.76 -12.34 34.55
C GLN A 189 -21.79 -12.33 33.42
N LYS A 190 -23.04 -11.93 33.69
CA LYS A 190 -24.08 -11.73 32.65
C LYS A 190 -23.68 -10.70 31.59
N LYS A 191 -22.75 -9.79 31.92
CA LYS A 191 -22.18 -8.80 30.99
C LYS A 191 -20.97 -9.32 30.22
N MET A 192 -20.56 -10.57 30.44
CA MET A 192 -19.47 -11.20 29.72
C MET A 192 -20.05 -12.14 28.64
N PHE A 193 -19.30 -12.31 27.57
CA PHE A 193 -19.46 -13.26 26.49
C PHE A 193 -18.23 -14.17 26.54
N LEU A 194 -18.44 -15.49 26.45
CA LEU A 194 -17.38 -16.49 26.64
C LEU A 194 -16.58 -16.33 27.96
N ASN A 195 -17.19 -15.77 29.01
CA ASN A 195 -16.55 -15.46 30.30
C ASN A 195 -15.41 -14.41 30.29
N HIS A 196 -14.90 -13.99 29.13
CA HIS A 196 -13.76 -13.05 29.03
C HIS A 196 -14.07 -11.77 28.24
N ASN A 197 -15.02 -11.78 27.30
CA ASN A 197 -15.35 -10.62 26.47
C ASN A 197 -16.48 -9.80 27.07
N ARG A 198 -16.27 -8.53 27.41
CA ARG A 198 -17.36 -7.69 27.92
C ARG A 198 -18.32 -7.33 26.79
N LYS A 199 -19.60 -7.63 26.97
CA LYS A 199 -20.70 -7.15 26.11
C LYS A 199 -20.84 -5.64 26.26
N ILE A 200 -20.79 -4.92 25.14
CA ILE A 200 -20.94 -3.47 25.07
C ILE A 200 -22.24 -3.16 24.34
N GLY A 201 -23.17 -2.49 25.02
CA GLY A 201 -24.45 -2.11 24.45
C GLY A 201 -25.40 -3.28 24.21
N ASN A 202 -26.40 -3.03 23.36
CA ASN A 202 -27.41 -4.00 22.95
C ASN A 202 -27.18 -4.41 21.50
N VAL A 203 -27.69 -5.58 21.11
CA VAL A 203 -27.73 -6.01 19.71
C VAL A 203 -28.74 -5.16 18.95
N LYS A 204 -28.31 -4.59 17.83
CA LYS A 204 -29.17 -3.88 16.89
C LYS A 204 -29.41 -4.76 15.68
N LEU A 205 -30.67 -5.02 15.38
CA LEU A 205 -31.08 -5.63 14.12
C LEU A 205 -31.43 -4.52 13.14
N SER A 206 -30.88 -4.58 11.94
CA SER A 206 -31.21 -3.70 10.83
C SER A 206 -31.65 -4.54 9.64
N GLN A 207 -32.74 -4.12 9.01
CA GLN A 207 -33.25 -4.73 7.79
C GLN A 207 -33.23 -3.68 6.69
N GLU A 208 -32.69 -4.05 5.54
CA GLU A 208 -32.83 -3.29 4.31
C GLU A 208 -33.99 -3.88 3.52
N LEU A 209 -34.93 -3.02 3.17
CA LEU A 209 -36.09 -3.37 2.35
C LEU A 209 -35.88 -2.72 1.00
N ILE A 210 -35.99 -3.52 -0.05
CA ILE A 210 -36.05 -3.00 -1.41
C ILE A 210 -37.47 -2.47 -1.61
N GLY A 211 -37.59 -1.21 -2.02
CA GLY A 211 -38.88 -0.63 -2.36
C GLY A 211 -39.51 -1.37 -3.54
N SER A 212 -40.84 -1.34 -3.63
CA SER A 212 -41.55 -1.88 -4.79
C SER A 212 -41.06 -1.15 -6.04
N HIS A 213 -40.24 -1.83 -6.84
CA HIS A 213 -39.71 -1.34 -8.10
C HIS A 213 -40.16 -2.30 -9.19
N PRO A 214 -40.68 -1.79 -10.33
CA PRO A 214 -41.03 -2.65 -11.45
C PRO A 214 -39.77 -3.40 -11.88
N CYS A 215 -39.94 -4.68 -12.21
CA CYS A 215 -38.85 -5.50 -12.73
C CYS A 215 -38.17 -4.78 -13.89
N VAL A 216 -36.87 -4.55 -13.77
CA VAL A 216 -36.08 -3.88 -14.81
C VAL A 216 -36.14 -4.65 -16.13
N ASN A 217 -36.37 -5.97 -16.09
CA ASN A 217 -36.45 -6.80 -17.28
C ASN A 217 -37.46 -7.96 -17.13
N GLU A 218 -38.72 -7.70 -17.47
CA GLU A 218 -39.80 -8.71 -17.46
C GLU A 218 -39.50 -9.93 -18.34
N GLN A 219 -38.79 -9.73 -19.46
CA GLN A 219 -38.43 -10.83 -20.36
C GLN A 219 -37.47 -11.81 -19.70
N MET A 220 -36.49 -11.29 -18.93
CA MET A 220 -35.56 -12.13 -18.19
C MET A 220 -36.27 -12.87 -17.06
N ALA A 221 -37.19 -12.22 -16.34
CA ALA A 221 -38.02 -12.87 -15.33
C ALA A 221 -38.83 -14.04 -15.91
N SER A 222 -39.44 -13.85 -17.09
CA SER A 222 -40.17 -14.91 -17.79
C SER A 222 -39.30 -16.09 -18.23
N ALA A 223 -38.02 -15.86 -18.57
CA ALA A 223 -37.09 -16.91 -18.98
C ALA A 223 -36.63 -17.79 -17.80
N TYR A 224 -36.68 -17.27 -16.58
CA TYR A 224 -36.29 -17.96 -15.34
C TYR A 224 -37.47 -18.42 -14.48
N ASP A 225 -38.71 -18.29 -14.97
CA ASP A 225 -39.95 -18.58 -14.22
C ASP A 225 -40.02 -17.84 -12.87
N LEU A 226 -39.46 -16.62 -12.84
CA LEU A 226 -39.49 -15.75 -11.67
C LEU A 226 -40.71 -14.84 -11.77
N GLN A 227 -41.53 -14.82 -10.72
CA GLN A 227 -42.61 -13.84 -10.61
C GLN A 227 -42.02 -12.52 -10.14
N CYS A 228 -42.28 -11.46 -10.91
CA CYS A 228 -42.11 -10.09 -10.44
C CYS A 228 -43.16 -9.85 -9.36
N SER A 229 -42.81 -10.14 -8.10
CA SER A 229 -43.66 -9.78 -6.98
C SER A 229 -43.56 -8.27 -6.81
N ASP A 230 -44.66 -7.56 -7.05
CA ASP A 230 -44.87 -6.24 -6.47
C ASP A 230 -44.81 -6.43 -4.96
N ALA A 231 -43.65 -6.10 -4.36
CA ALA A 231 -43.45 -6.19 -2.92
C ALA A 231 -44.41 -5.27 -2.16
#